data_AF-A0A366RTG3-F1
#
_entry.id   AF-A0A366RTG3-F1
#
_cell.length_a   1.000
_cell.length_b   1.000
_cell.length_c   1.000
_cell.angle_alpha   90.00
_cell.angle_beta   90.00
_cell.angle_gamma   90.00
#
_symmetry.space_group_name_H-M   'P 1'
#
loop_
_entity.id
_entity.type
_entity.pdbx_description
1 polymer ?
#
loop_
_entity_poly.entity_id
_entity_poly.type
_entity_poly.pdbx_seq_one_letter_code
_entity_poly.pdbx_strand_id
1 'polypeptide(L)'
;MALEYLAPELLSIILQSIDSPHTLHDLISASPACLRVFNQTSQQILSNLVQNTIPSINKRHILALLQAPTPATQTGVSSFLDKYFDESFSYVFPTDRAGIVNVLKLYNRVSFLINGYLNHVRKLGFGDSILTPTRSEVARLQRAFLRYGVSACVFPADDTLPWEDPSPNHDFSAQEQFDLFISRLKPWECEEIVCVEQYFSILIGNFVDEMEEQLADAVKNVLVCEAPMSKDDGKDDSRDTSGKDNLRRFDALDLTSLSIFSHDYRYRIHQNISYMASLGLEFMCDLIRSDPEERSKLLRSNSPNFRDSLEDALKFSPPSDRNEDDEESEWENDPSCNNLGWPRFGMRSQGWLYLRIDTWGYHMLPLRELGYVFWDSSRMNHMAVCDKLFAAQKMSSEKRKKRFDRRDKETLEHRFKGAMIPRSEMKRLESEFGYIKRPMEES
;
A
#
# COMPACT_ATOMS: atom_id res chain seq x y z
N MET A 1 -14.26 -37.96 -29.34
CA MET A 1 -13.29 -37.77 -30.44
C MET A 1 -11.92 -37.59 -29.79
N ALA A 2 -10.91 -38.38 -30.18
CA ALA A 2 -9.57 -38.19 -29.66
C ALA A 2 -8.95 -36.93 -30.27
N LEU A 3 -8.32 -36.08 -29.44
CA LEU A 3 -7.63 -34.84 -29.84
C LEU A 3 -6.59 -35.09 -30.94
N GLU A 4 -6.09 -36.32 -31.05
CA GLU A 4 -5.07 -36.73 -32.02
C GLU A 4 -5.51 -36.68 -33.49
N TYR A 5 -6.82 -36.65 -33.76
CA TYR A 5 -7.37 -36.58 -35.12
C TYR A 5 -7.73 -35.16 -35.57
N LEU A 6 -7.56 -34.16 -34.71
CA LEU A 6 -7.84 -32.77 -35.07
C LEU A 6 -6.70 -32.19 -35.91
N ALA A 7 -7.06 -31.32 -36.84
CA ALA A 7 -6.09 -30.57 -37.62
C ALA A 7 -5.23 -29.67 -36.69
N PRO A 8 -3.92 -29.46 -36.99
CA PRO A 8 -3.04 -28.63 -36.17
C PRO A 8 -3.58 -27.22 -35.90
N GLU A 9 -4.31 -26.65 -36.84
CA GLU A 9 -4.95 -25.34 -36.72
C GLU A 9 -6.05 -25.34 -35.64
N LEU A 10 -6.86 -26.39 -35.59
CA LEU A 10 -7.90 -26.56 -34.55
C LEU A 10 -7.27 -26.80 -33.18
N LEU A 11 -6.20 -27.61 -33.12
CA LEU A 11 -5.44 -27.80 -31.88
C LEU A 11 -4.82 -26.49 -31.40
N SER A 12 -4.30 -25.66 -32.31
CA SER A 12 -3.76 -24.35 -31.98
C SER A 12 -4.83 -23.42 -31.40
N ILE A 13 -6.04 -23.40 -31.98
CA ILE A 13 -7.16 -22.61 -31.46
C ILE A 13 -7.58 -23.08 -30.06
N ILE A 14 -7.68 -24.40 -29.86
CA ILE A 14 -8.01 -24.99 -28.55
C ILE A 14 -6.95 -24.62 -27.50
N LEU A 15 -5.66 -24.73 -27.83
CA LEU A 15 -4.59 -24.38 -26.91
C LEU A 15 -4.57 -22.87 -26.59
N GLN A 16 -4.94 -22.03 -27.56
CA GLN A 16 -5.05 -20.58 -27.38
C GLN A 16 -6.28 -20.16 -26.55
N SER A 17 -7.31 -20.99 -26.43
CA SER A 17 -8.51 -20.67 -25.63
C SER A 17 -8.39 -21.06 -24.16
N ILE A 18 -7.28 -21.66 -23.74
CA ILE A 18 -7.07 -22.08 -22.35
C ILE A 18 -6.83 -20.86 -21.48
N ASP A 19 -7.39 -20.87 -20.27
CA ASP A 19 -7.33 -19.80 -19.26
C ASP A 19 -6.49 -20.17 -18.02
N SER A 20 -6.03 -21.43 -17.94
CA SER A 20 -5.29 -21.99 -16.80
C SER A 20 -3.98 -22.65 -17.23
N PRO A 21 -2.83 -22.24 -16.65
CA PRO A 21 -1.54 -22.89 -16.91
C PRO A 21 -1.51 -24.38 -16.59
N HIS A 22 -2.24 -24.81 -15.55
CA HIS A 22 -2.36 -26.23 -15.20
C HIS A 22 -3.09 -27.01 -16.30
N THR A 23 -4.21 -26.47 -16.79
CA THR A 23 -4.96 -27.09 -17.88
C THR A 23 -4.12 -27.19 -19.16
N LEU A 24 -3.32 -26.16 -19.46
CA LEU A 24 -2.38 -26.21 -20.59
C LEU A 24 -1.34 -27.31 -20.38
N HIS A 25 -0.72 -27.38 -19.20
CA HIS A 25 0.26 -28.40 -18.86
C HIS A 25 -0.31 -29.82 -18.98
N ASP A 26 -1.51 -30.05 -18.45
CA ASP A 26 -2.16 -31.35 -18.49
C ASP A 26 -2.49 -31.78 -19.93
N LEU A 27 -2.96 -30.84 -20.77
CA LEU A 27 -3.26 -31.10 -22.18
C LEU A 27 -2.01 -31.43 -23.00
N ILE A 28 -0.91 -30.69 -22.83
CA ILE A 28 0.34 -30.97 -23.56
C ILE A 28 1.03 -32.24 -23.04
N SER A 29 0.85 -32.57 -21.76
CA SER A 29 1.40 -33.80 -21.17
C SER A 29 0.61 -35.04 -21.60
N ALA A 30 -0.70 -34.91 -21.76
CA ALA A 30 -1.57 -36.02 -22.14
C ALA A 30 -1.62 -36.30 -23.65
N SER A 31 -1.24 -35.34 -24.51
CA SER A 31 -1.37 -35.46 -25.97
C SER A 31 -0.09 -35.04 -26.72
N PRO A 32 0.61 -35.98 -27.39
CA PRO A 32 1.77 -35.66 -28.23
C PRO A 32 1.44 -34.70 -29.38
N ALA A 33 0.20 -34.75 -29.90
CA ALA A 33 -0.24 -33.83 -30.95
C ALA A 33 -0.33 -32.38 -30.43
N CYS A 34 -0.87 -32.19 -29.22
CA CYS A 34 -0.90 -30.90 -28.54
C CYS A 34 0.51 -30.38 -28.23
N LEU A 35 1.41 -31.26 -27.77
CA LEU A 35 2.81 -30.88 -27.51
C LEU A 35 3.54 -30.42 -28.78
N ARG A 36 3.32 -31.09 -29.92
CA ARG A 36 3.91 -30.67 -31.21
C ARG A 36 3.44 -29.28 -31.62
N VAL A 37 2.12 -29.02 -31.55
CA VAL A 37 1.54 -27.71 -31.87
C VAL A 37 2.07 -26.66 -30.89
N PHE A 38 2.10 -26.97 -29.60
CA PHE A 38 2.67 -26.08 -28.58
C PHE A 38 4.12 -25.71 -28.88
N ASN A 39 4.98 -26.67 -29.21
CA ASN A 39 6.39 -26.37 -29.51
C ASN A 39 6.55 -25.47 -30.75
N GLN A 40 5.61 -25.51 -31.70
CA GLN A 40 5.64 -24.67 -32.90
C GLN A 40 5.09 -23.26 -32.67
N THR A 41 4.05 -23.10 -31.85
CA THR A 41 3.34 -21.82 -31.63
C THR A 41 3.30 -21.37 -30.18
N SER A 42 4.26 -21.83 -29.36
CA SER A 42 4.30 -21.63 -27.89
C SER A 42 4.13 -20.18 -27.48
N GLN A 43 4.77 -19.23 -28.17
CA GLN A 43 4.69 -17.81 -27.85
C GLN A 43 3.26 -17.27 -27.97
N GLN A 44 2.53 -17.66 -29.02
CA GLN A 44 1.15 -17.22 -29.24
C GLN A 44 0.20 -17.91 -28.25
N ILE A 45 0.39 -19.20 -27.98
CA ILE A 45 -0.38 -19.95 -26.98
C ILE A 45 -0.18 -19.35 -25.58
N LEU A 46 1.06 -19.07 -25.20
CA LEU A 46 1.37 -18.47 -23.89
C LEU A 46 0.86 -17.03 -23.81
N SER A 47 0.97 -16.22 -24.87
CA SER A 47 0.38 -14.87 -24.88
C SER A 47 -1.12 -14.91 -24.64
N ASN A 48 -1.84 -15.77 -25.37
CA ASN A 48 -3.29 -15.92 -25.21
C ASN A 48 -3.67 -16.51 -23.85
N LEU A 49 -2.92 -17.48 -23.34
CA LEU A 49 -3.10 -18.00 -21.99
C LEU A 49 -3.07 -16.86 -20.96
N VAL A 50 -2.03 -16.02 -20.99
CA VAL A 50 -1.91 -14.88 -20.06
C VAL A 50 -3.07 -13.89 -20.24
N GLN A 51 -3.47 -13.61 -21.48
CA GLN A 51 -4.63 -12.76 -21.76
C GLN A 51 -5.94 -13.35 -21.21
N ASN A 52 -6.10 -14.66 -21.23
CA ASN A 52 -7.31 -15.34 -20.74
C ASN A 52 -7.33 -15.44 -19.21
N THR A 53 -6.17 -15.54 -18.56
CA THR A 53 -6.07 -15.58 -17.09
C THR A 53 -6.38 -14.23 -16.43
N ILE A 54 -6.18 -13.11 -17.14
CA ILE A 54 -6.43 -11.76 -16.61
C ILE A 54 -7.90 -11.37 -16.85
N PRO A 55 -8.67 -11.00 -15.80
CA PRO A 55 -10.02 -10.47 -15.97
C PRO A 55 -10.06 -9.31 -16.95
N SER A 56 -11.03 -9.29 -17.87
CA SER A 56 -11.14 -8.30 -18.94
C SER A 56 -11.04 -6.85 -18.44
N ILE A 57 -11.74 -6.55 -17.35
CA ILE A 57 -11.72 -5.26 -16.67
C ILE A 57 -10.33 -4.81 -16.19
N ASN A 58 -9.43 -5.75 -15.89
CA ASN A 58 -8.11 -5.46 -15.35
C ASN A 58 -7.03 -5.34 -16.41
N LYS A 59 -7.29 -5.79 -17.65
CA LYS A 59 -6.31 -5.74 -18.75
C LYS A 59 -5.82 -4.33 -19.01
N ARG A 60 -6.73 -3.35 -19.06
CA ARG A 60 -6.41 -1.93 -19.26
C ARG A 60 -5.45 -1.43 -18.18
N HIS A 61 -5.72 -1.72 -16.92
CA HIS A 61 -4.93 -1.23 -15.79
C HIS A 61 -3.53 -1.86 -15.74
N ILE A 62 -3.40 -3.16 -16.05
CA ILE A 62 -2.10 -3.83 -16.18
C ILE A 62 -1.27 -3.19 -17.29
N LEU A 63 -1.85 -3.03 -18.48
CA LEU A 63 -1.13 -2.49 -19.63
C LEU A 63 -0.78 -1.01 -19.43
N ALA A 64 -1.68 -0.22 -18.84
CA ALA A 64 -1.43 1.17 -18.49
C ALA A 64 -0.25 1.29 -17.53
N LEU A 65 -0.18 0.43 -16.50
CA LEU A 65 0.90 0.45 -15.52
C LEU A 65 2.26 0.12 -16.15
N LEU A 66 2.30 -0.82 -17.10
CA LEU A 66 3.52 -1.16 -17.84
C LEU A 66 3.96 -0.08 -18.85
N GLN A 67 3.05 0.81 -19.23
CA GLN A 67 3.28 1.88 -20.20
C GLN A 67 3.26 3.27 -19.55
N ALA A 68 3.27 3.33 -18.22
CA ALA A 68 3.31 4.58 -17.47
C ALA A 68 4.59 5.36 -17.86
N PRO A 69 4.53 6.69 -17.97
CA PRO A 69 5.67 7.49 -18.39
C PRO A 69 6.81 7.38 -17.38
N THR A 70 8.05 7.22 -17.88
CA THR A 70 9.27 7.20 -17.06
C THR A 70 10.36 7.96 -17.83
N PRO A 71 10.78 9.16 -17.40
CA PRO A 71 10.30 9.91 -16.23
C PRO A 71 8.87 10.44 -16.39
N ALA A 72 8.15 10.61 -15.29
CA ALA A 72 6.77 11.13 -15.27
C ALA A 72 6.76 12.66 -15.27
N THR A 73 7.01 13.27 -16.43
CA THR A 73 6.93 14.72 -16.61
C THR A 73 5.47 15.20 -16.66
N GLN A 74 5.19 16.45 -16.29
CA GLN A 74 3.84 17.03 -16.31
C GLN A 74 3.10 16.83 -17.64
N THR A 75 3.76 17.07 -18.78
CA THR A 75 3.17 16.89 -20.12
C THR A 75 2.97 15.42 -20.49
N GLY A 76 3.92 14.56 -20.10
CA GLY A 76 3.84 13.11 -20.32
C GLY A 76 2.71 12.47 -19.52
N VAL A 77 2.56 12.86 -18.24
CA VAL A 77 1.50 12.39 -17.34
C VAL A 77 0.13 12.83 -17.82
N SER A 78 -0.09 14.11 -18.14
CA SER A 78 -1.39 14.58 -18.63
C SER A 78 -1.82 13.83 -19.91
N SER A 79 -0.90 13.70 -20.88
CA SER A 79 -1.16 12.96 -22.13
C SER A 79 -1.43 11.47 -21.90
N PHE A 80 -0.75 10.87 -20.93
CA PHE A 80 -0.96 9.48 -20.54
C PHE A 80 -2.33 9.30 -19.87
N LEU A 81 -2.70 10.19 -18.94
CA LEU A 81 -3.96 10.12 -18.22
C LEU A 81 -5.16 10.34 -19.14
N ASP A 82 -5.05 11.21 -20.14
CA ASP A 82 -6.09 11.36 -21.15
C ASP A 82 -6.36 10.06 -21.91
N LYS A 83 -5.31 9.36 -22.33
CA LYS A 83 -5.44 8.01 -22.92
C LYS A 83 -5.96 7.00 -21.92
N TYR A 84 -5.52 7.06 -20.67
CA TYR A 84 -5.88 6.12 -19.62
C TYR A 84 -7.36 6.22 -19.20
N PHE A 85 -7.98 7.39 -19.30
CA PHE A 85 -9.41 7.58 -19.01
C PHE A 85 -10.31 7.58 -20.25
N ASP A 86 -9.76 7.63 -21.46
CA ASP A 86 -10.53 7.49 -22.71
C ASP A 86 -10.94 6.03 -22.97
N GLU A 87 -12.21 5.68 -22.73
CA GLU A 87 -12.74 4.33 -22.93
C GLU A 87 -12.53 3.78 -24.36
N SER A 88 -12.41 4.65 -25.37
CA SER A 88 -12.16 4.25 -26.75
C SER A 88 -10.70 3.84 -27.01
N PHE A 89 -9.78 4.29 -26.15
CA PHE A 89 -8.37 3.94 -26.26
C PHE A 89 -8.11 2.51 -25.78
N SER A 90 -7.45 1.71 -26.62
CA SER A 90 -7.07 0.33 -26.31
C SER A 90 -5.55 0.18 -26.29
N TYR A 91 -5.03 -0.29 -25.16
CA TYR A 91 -3.62 -0.64 -25.05
C TYR A 91 -3.32 -1.93 -25.80
N VAL A 92 -2.24 -1.94 -26.56
CA VAL A 92 -1.79 -3.14 -27.28
C VAL A 92 -1.21 -4.14 -26.27
N PHE A 93 -1.71 -5.38 -26.30
CA PHE A 93 -1.16 -6.45 -25.48
C PHE A 93 0.19 -6.92 -26.05
N PRO A 94 1.23 -7.12 -25.21
CA PRO A 94 2.53 -7.54 -25.69
C PRO A 94 2.49 -8.93 -26.32
N THR A 95 3.08 -9.04 -27.52
CA THR A 95 3.25 -10.32 -28.22
C THR A 95 4.65 -10.88 -28.05
N ASP A 96 5.63 -10.06 -27.66
CA ASP A 96 7.00 -10.47 -27.42
C ASP A 96 7.17 -11.15 -26.06
N ARG A 97 8.18 -12.02 -25.95
CA ARG A 97 8.44 -12.79 -24.72
C ARG A 97 8.72 -11.90 -23.51
N ALA A 98 9.44 -10.79 -23.68
CA ALA A 98 9.82 -9.92 -22.56
C ALA A 98 8.59 -9.20 -22.00
N GLY A 99 7.74 -8.65 -22.88
CA GLY A 99 6.48 -8.04 -22.51
C GLY A 99 5.52 -9.00 -21.80
N ILE A 100 5.38 -10.24 -22.31
CA ILE A 100 4.55 -11.28 -21.65
C ILE A 100 5.08 -11.61 -20.24
N VAL A 101 6.41 -11.72 -20.09
CA VAL A 101 7.04 -11.96 -18.78
C VAL A 101 6.78 -10.79 -17.83
N ASN A 102 6.83 -9.55 -18.30
CA ASN A 102 6.55 -8.37 -17.47
C ASN A 102 5.09 -8.31 -17.02
N VAL A 103 4.15 -8.64 -17.89
CA VAL A 103 2.72 -8.80 -17.53
C VAL A 103 2.55 -9.85 -16.43
N LEU A 104 3.18 -11.02 -16.58
CA LEU A 104 3.12 -12.09 -15.59
C LEU A 104 3.75 -11.69 -14.25
N LYS A 105 4.90 -11.01 -14.28
CA LYS A 105 5.54 -10.48 -13.07
C LYS A 105 4.61 -9.55 -12.31
N LEU A 106 3.99 -8.60 -13.02
CA LEU A 106 3.05 -7.66 -12.43
C LEU A 106 1.79 -8.36 -11.90
N TYR A 107 1.21 -9.28 -12.66
CA TYR A 107 0.06 -10.08 -12.24
C TYR A 107 0.35 -10.87 -10.96
N ASN A 108 1.49 -11.56 -10.89
CA ASN A 108 1.91 -12.31 -9.71
C ASN A 108 2.20 -11.40 -8.52
N ARG A 109 2.77 -10.21 -8.77
CA ARG A 109 3.01 -9.18 -7.75
C ARG A 109 1.70 -8.70 -7.13
N VAL A 110 0.72 -8.34 -7.94
CA VAL A 110 -0.62 -7.94 -7.47
C VAL A 110 -1.31 -9.09 -6.73
N SER A 111 -1.23 -10.32 -7.26
CA SER A 111 -1.82 -11.49 -6.63
C SER A 111 -1.20 -11.77 -5.25
N PHE A 112 0.11 -11.59 -5.10
CA PHE A 112 0.80 -11.67 -3.81
C PHE A 112 0.28 -10.64 -2.81
N LEU A 113 0.14 -9.38 -3.23
CA LEU A 113 -0.36 -8.30 -2.38
C LEU A 113 -1.82 -8.53 -1.95
N ILE A 114 -2.68 -9.00 -2.86
CA ILE A 114 -4.06 -9.36 -2.57
C ILE A 114 -4.12 -10.50 -1.56
N ASN A 115 -3.29 -11.54 -1.70
CA ASN A 115 -3.23 -12.61 -0.71
C ASN A 115 -2.80 -12.08 0.66
N GLY A 116 -1.85 -11.13 0.71
CA GLY A 116 -1.50 -10.41 1.93
C GLY A 116 -2.69 -9.67 2.55
N TYR A 117 -3.46 -8.95 1.72
CA TYR A 117 -4.66 -8.24 2.14
C TYR A 117 -5.73 -9.18 2.71
N LEU A 118 -6.02 -10.28 2.02
CA LEU A 118 -6.98 -11.30 2.48
C LEU A 118 -6.52 -11.96 3.79
N ASN A 119 -5.21 -12.20 3.93
CA ASN A 119 -4.63 -12.69 5.19
C ASN A 119 -4.77 -11.68 6.33
N HIS A 120 -4.59 -10.39 6.04
CA HIS A 120 -4.81 -9.33 7.02
C HIS A 120 -6.27 -9.29 7.46
N VAL A 121 -7.22 -9.25 6.50
CA VAL A 121 -8.66 -9.29 6.78
C VAL A 121 -9.02 -10.53 7.61
N ARG A 122 -8.47 -11.71 7.30
CA ARG A 122 -8.64 -12.94 8.10
C ARG A 122 -8.27 -12.76 9.57
N LYS A 123 -7.14 -12.12 9.85
CA LYS A 123 -6.68 -11.85 11.23
C LYS A 123 -7.63 -10.94 12.01
N LEU A 124 -8.51 -10.20 11.34
CA LEU A 124 -9.58 -9.40 11.96
C LEU A 124 -10.79 -10.26 12.39
N GLY A 125 -10.68 -11.58 12.27
CA GLY A 125 -11.58 -12.55 12.84
C GLY A 125 -12.71 -13.01 11.93
N PHE A 126 -12.52 -12.98 10.61
CA PHE A 126 -13.40 -13.69 9.67
C PHE A 126 -12.91 -15.15 9.52
N GLY A 127 -13.84 -16.11 9.52
CA GLY A 127 -13.51 -17.54 9.39
C GLY A 127 -13.03 -17.93 7.99
N ASP A 128 -12.23 -19.00 7.89
CA ASP A 128 -11.61 -19.46 6.63
C ASP A 128 -12.62 -19.83 5.55
N SER A 129 -13.74 -20.46 5.93
CA SER A 129 -14.82 -20.81 4.99
C SER A 129 -15.54 -19.59 4.43
N ILE A 130 -15.52 -18.47 5.17
CA ILE A 130 -16.15 -17.22 4.76
C ILE A 130 -15.23 -16.48 3.80
N LEU A 131 -13.91 -16.51 3.99
CA LEU A 131 -12.96 -15.63 3.30
C LEU A 131 -12.40 -16.08 1.95
N THR A 132 -12.87 -17.18 1.37
CA THR A 132 -12.47 -17.52 0.00
C THR A 132 -13.14 -16.53 -0.96
N PRO A 133 -12.40 -15.65 -1.66
CA PRO A 133 -13.00 -14.62 -2.49
C PRO A 133 -13.59 -15.23 -3.77
N THR A 134 -14.69 -14.66 -4.26
CA THR A 134 -15.25 -15.00 -5.57
C THR A 134 -14.38 -14.41 -6.69
N ARG A 135 -14.62 -14.85 -7.94
CA ARG A 135 -13.94 -14.27 -9.11
C ARG A 135 -14.18 -12.77 -9.24
N SER A 136 -15.39 -12.30 -8.93
CA SER A 136 -15.75 -10.89 -8.98
C SER A 136 -15.00 -10.08 -7.91
N GLU A 137 -14.94 -10.59 -6.68
CA GLU A 137 -14.20 -9.94 -5.58
C GLU A 137 -12.70 -9.86 -5.85
N VAL A 138 -12.11 -10.94 -6.40
CA VAL A 138 -10.71 -10.93 -6.86
C VAL A 138 -10.51 -9.89 -7.96
N ALA A 139 -11.44 -9.77 -8.91
CA ALA A 139 -11.33 -8.79 -9.98
C ALA A 139 -11.41 -7.35 -9.45
N ARG A 140 -12.29 -7.04 -8.48
CA ARG A 140 -12.34 -5.71 -7.82
C ARG A 140 -11.06 -5.41 -7.05
N LEU A 141 -10.55 -6.37 -6.26
CA LEU A 141 -9.28 -6.23 -5.55
C LEU A 141 -8.13 -5.97 -6.53
N GLN A 142 -8.00 -6.77 -7.60
CA GLN A 142 -7.00 -6.55 -8.64
C GLN A 142 -7.11 -5.16 -9.26
N ARG A 143 -8.32 -4.70 -9.60
CA ARG A 143 -8.54 -3.35 -10.12
C ARG A 143 -8.03 -2.29 -9.14
N ALA A 144 -8.38 -2.41 -7.86
CA ALA A 144 -8.01 -1.46 -6.82
C ALA A 144 -6.48 -1.33 -6.69
N PHE A 145 -5.78 -2.47 -6.57
CA PHE A 145 -4.32 -2.50 -6.47
C PHE A 145 -3.65 -1.97 -7.74
N LEU A 146 -4.17 -2.30 -8.92
CA LEU A 146 -3.62 -1.81 -10.19
C LEU A 146 -3.81 -0.30 -10.36
N ARG A 147 -4.99 0.22 -10.02
CA ARG A 147 -5.27 1.67 -10.05
C ARG A 147 -4.43 2.44 -9.05
N TYR A 148 -4.23 1.88 -7.85
CA TYR A 148 -3.27 2.41 -6.89
C TYR A 148 -1.86 2.45 -7.49
N GLY A 149 -1.43 1.37 -8.14
CA GLY A 149 -0.14 1.33 -8.84
C GLY A 149 -0.01 2.39 -9.93
N VAL A 150 -1.06 2.60 -10.74
CA VAL A 150 -1.07 3.65 -11.77
C VAL A 150 -0.91 5.02 -11.13
N SER A 151 -1.65 5.32 -10.06
CA SER A 151 -1.54 6.58 -9.32
C SER A 151 -0.12 6.82 -8.78
N ALA A 152 0.49 5.80 -8.16
CA ALA A 152 1.86 5.89 -7.65
C ALA A 152 2.91 6.10 -8.76
N CYS A 153 2.71 5.52 -9.96
CA CYS A 153 3.63 5.67 -11.07
C CYS A 153 3.53 7.03 -11.78
N VAL A 154 2.33 7.60 -11.92
CA VAL A 154 2.16 8.90 -12.58
C VAL A 154 2.52 10.08 -11.69
N PHE A 155 2.53 9.87 -10.37
CA PHE A 155 2.97 10.84 -9.37
C PHE A 155 4.14 10.25 -8.57
N PRO A 156 5.33 10.03 -9.17
CA PRO A 156 6.45 9.37 -8.50
C PRO A 156 7.04 10.25 -7.39
N ALA A 157 7.63 9.61 -6.37
CA ALA A 157 8.40 10.32 -5.37
C ALA A 157 9.69 10.84 -6.00
N ASP A 158 9.95 12.14 -5.88
CA ASP A 158 11.26 12.69 -6.25
C ASP A 158 12.25 12.42 -5.11
N ASP A 159 13.22 11.55 -5.39
CA ASP A 159 14.25 11.12 -4.45
C ASP A 159 15.53 11.96 -4.56
N THR A 160 15.57 12.99 -5.41
CA THR A 160 16.81 13.67 -5.79
C THR A 160 17.34 14.64 -4.72
N LEU A 161 16.47 15.29 -3.91
CA LEU A 161 16.90 16.27 -2.90
C LEU A 161 15.99 16.29 -1.64
N PRO A 162 16.23 15.41 -0.65
CA PRO A 162 15.40 15.36 0.57
C PRO A 162 15.68 16.48 1.60
N TRP A 163 16.69 17.35 1.39
CA TRP A 163 17.20 18.26 2.43
C TRP A 163 17.48 19.70 1.97
N GLU A 164 17.35 19.99 0.67
CA GLU A 164 17.26 21.38 0.21
C GLU A 164 15.79 21.78 0.20
N ASP A 165 15.50 23.06 0.47
CA ASP A 165 14.17 23.70 0.36
C ASP A 165 13.31 22.97 -0.67
N PRO A 166 12.06 22.56 -0.37
CA PRO A 166 11.27 21.65 -1.21
C PRO A 166 11.43 22.10 -2.65
N SER A 167 12.23 21.34 -3.39
CA SER A 167 12.58 21.74 -4.74
C SER A 167 11.25 21.99 -5.45
N PRO A 168 11.10 23.10 -6.20
CA PRO A 168 9.92 23.33 -7.02
C PRO A 168 9.64 22.22 -8.05
N ASN A 169 10.45 21.15 -8.05
CA ASN A 169 10.31 19.91 -8.82
C ASN A 169 9.49 18.80 -8.10
N HIS A 170 8.72 19.09 -7.05
CA HIS A 170 7.49 18.31 -6.85
C HIS A 170 6.56 18.60 -8.03
N ASP A 171 6.75 17.87 -9.14
CA ASP A 171 6.08 18.13 -10.43
C ASP A 171 4.53 18.15 -10.33
N PHE A 172 3.96 17.63 -9.23
CA PHE A 172 2.52 17.61 -8.99
C PHE A 172 2.17 17.91 -7.54
N SER A 173 1.55 19.07 -7.33
CA SER A 173 0.86 19.41 -6.07
C SER A 173 -0.32 18.48 -5.80
N ALA A 174 -0.75 18.39 -4.54
CA ALA A 174 -1.93 17.61 -4.15
C ALA A 174 -3.21 18.02 -4.92
N GLN A 175 -3.37 19.31 -5.26
CA GLN A 175 -4.48 19.78 -6.10
C GLN A 175 -4.37 19.23 -7.53
N GLU A 176 -3.19 19.25 -8.14
CA GLU A 176 -2.98 18.69 -9.48
C GLU A 176 -3.19 17.18 -9.51
N GLN A 177 -2.74 16.46 -8.47
CA GLN A 177 -3.02 15.02 -8.34
C GLN A 177 -4.53 14.75 -8.26
N PHE A 178 -5.27 15.59 -7.53
CA PHE A 178 -6.73 15.51 -7.47
C PHE A 178 -7.37 15.75 -8.84
N ASP A 179 -7.02 16.87 -9.49
CA ASP A 179 -7.62 17.29 -10.76
C ASP A 179 -7.32 16.31 -11.90
N LEU A 180 -6.08 15.83 -12.01
CA LEU A 180 -5.64 14.98 -13.11
C LEU A 180 -6.12 13.53 -12.97
N PHE A 181 -6.30 13.02 -11.75
CA PHE A 181 -6.57 11.60 -11.52
C PHE A 181 -7.85 11.34 -10.72
N ILE A 182 -7.96 11.88 -9.50
CA ILE A 182 -9.05 11.54 -8.57
C ILE A 182 -10.40 12.03 -9.10
N SER A 183 -10.45 13.27 -9.60
CA SER A 183 -11.68 13.89 -10.11
C SER A 183 -12.30 13.15 -11.30
N ARG A 184 -11.50 12.31 -11.98
CA ARG A 184 -11.89 11.52 -13.16
C ARG A 184 -12.38 10.11 -12.81
N LEU A 185 -12.34 9.72 -11.54
CA LEU A 185 -12.84 8.44 -11.03
C LEU A 185 -14.25 8.60 -10.45
N LYS A 186 -15.06 7.54 -10.47
CA LYS A 186 -16.28 7.53 -9.65
C LYS A 186 -15.91 7.47 -8.15
N PRO A 187 -16.73 8.03 -7.24
CA PRO A 187 -16.42 8.02 -5.81
C PRO A 187 -16.11 6.63 -5.23
N TRP A 188 -16.84 5.60 -5.64
CA TRP A 188 -16.61 4.22 -5.20
C TRP A 188 -15.29 3.64 -5.73
N GLU A 189 -14.87 4.04 -6.94
CA GLU A 189 -13.59 3.63 -7.52
C GLU A 189 -12.42 4.22 -6.76
N CYS A 190 -12.56 5.48 -6.32
CA CYS A 190 -11.60 6.13 -5.44
C CYS A 190 -11.54 5.42 -4.08
N GLU A 191 -12.68 5.05 -3.50
CA GLU A 191 -12.72 4.34 -2.21
C GLU A 191 -12.02 2.98 -2.26
N GLU A 192 -12.09 2.25 -3.38
CA GLU A 192 -11.31 1.03 -3.60
C GLU A 192 -9.79 1.29 -3.48
N ILE A 193 -9.29 2.35 -4.11
CA ILE A 193 -7.88 2.74 -4.06
C ILE A 193 -7.49 3.15 -2.64
N VAL A 194 -8.34 3.93 -1.98
CA VAL A 194 -8.14 4.37 -0.60
C VAL A 194 -8.07 3.20 0.38
N CYS A 195 -8.88 2.15 0.19
CA CYS A 195 -8.77 0.94 1.01
C CYS A 195 -7.39 0.26 0.87
N VAL A 196 -6.79 0.27 -0.33
CA VAL A 196 -5.45 -0.28 -0.59
C VAL A 196 -4.38 0.57 0.10
N GLU A 197 -4.44 1.90 -0.05
CA GLU A 197 -3.51 2.81 0.61
C GLU A 197 -3.55 2.65 2.13
N GLN A 198 -4.75 2.62 2.71
CA GLN A 198 -4.90 2.45 4.15
C GLN A 198 -4.33 1.12 4.63
N TYR A 199 -4.52 0.03 3.88
CA TYR A 199 -3.92 -1.26 4.19
C TYR A 199 -2.39 -1.17 4.21
N PHE A 200 -1.79 -0.52 3.23
CA PHE A 200 -0.34 -0.29 3.21
C PHE A 200 0.13 0.59 4.38
N SER A 201 -0.58 1.66 4.69
CA SER A 201 -0.26 2.53 5.83
C SER A 201 -0.33 1.80 7.17
N ILE A 202 -1.30 0.89 7.35
CA ILE A 202 -1.38 0.03 8.54
C ILE A 202 -0.16 -0.91 8.61
N LEU A 203 0.20 -1.55 7.50
CA LEU A 203 1.35 -2.46 7.46
C LEU A 203 2.67 -1.76 7.78
N ILE A 204 2.97 -0.67 7.07
CA ILE A 204 4.18 0.13 7.28
C ILE A 204 4.24 0.60 8.72
N GLY A 205 3.14 1.16 9.23
CA GLY A 205 3.09 1.62 10.61
C GLY A 205 3.33 0.50 11.63
N ASN A 206 2.86 -0.73 11.38
CA ASN A 206 3.16 -1.87 12.25
C ASN A 206 4.65 -2.24 12.22
N PHE A 207 5.30 -2.18 11.06
CA PHE A 207 6.74 -2.41 10.98
C PHE A 207 7.55 -1.32 11.67
N VAL A 208 7.12 -0.06 11.59
CA VAL A 208 7.72 1.04 12.36
C VAL A 208 7.54 0.83 13.86
N ASP A 209 6.34 0.41 14.30
CA ASP A 209 6.09 0.07 15.71
C ASP A 209 6.98 -1.10 16.17
N GLU A 210 7.18 -2.14 15.34
CA GLU A 210 8.10 -3.25 15.63
C GLU A 210 9.56 -2.80 15.78
N MET A 211 10.01 -1.89 14.91
CA MET A 211 11.35 -1.29 15.01
C MET A 211 11.51 -0.44 16.26
N GLU A 212 10.49 0.34 16.63
CA GLU A 212 10.48 1.16 17.84
C GLU A 212 10.63 0.29 19.11
N GLU A 213 9.94 -0.86 19.17
CA GLU A 213 10.10 -1.80 20.27
C GLU A 213 11.47 -2.47 20.29
N GLN A 214 12.04 -2.83 19.14
CA GLN A 214 13.42 -3.36 19.06
C GLN A 214 14.45 -2.34 19.56
N LEU A 215 14.29 -1.06 19.20
CA LEU A 215 15.12 0.02 19.73
C LEU A 215 14.91 0.17 21.24
N ALA A 216 13.67 0.11 21.73
CA ALA A 216 13.39 0.16 23.16
C ALA A 216 14.10 -0.95 23.93
N ASP A 217 14.09 -2.17 23.42
CA ASP A 217 14.79 -3.31 24.03
C ASP A 217 16.31 -3.15 23.95
N ALA A 218 16.84 -2.66 22.83
CA ALA A 218 18.26 -2.35 22.70
C ALA A 218 18.70 -1.27 23.71
N VAL A 219 17.89 -0.23 23.92
CA VAL A 219 18.12 0.82 24.91
C VAL A 219 18.15 0.23 26.32
N LYS A 220 17.15 -0.58 26.71
CA LYS A 220 17.10 -1.22 28.04
C LYS A 220 18.39 -1.97 28.38
N ASN A 221 18.97 -2.65 27.40
CA ASN A 221 20.17 -3.46 27.59
C ASN A 221 21.45 -2.64 27.82
N VAL A 222 21.45 -1.34 27.50
CA VAL A 222 22.62 -0.44 27.62
C VAL A 222 22.44 0.67 28.66
N LEU A 223 21.32 0.67 29.39
CA LEU A 223 21.04 1.65 30.45
C LEU A 223 22.02 1.50 31.61
N VAL A 224 22.64 2.62 32.00
CA VAL A 224 23.60 2.63 33.11
C VAL A 224 22.93 3.01 34.44
N CYS A 225 21.94 3.90 34.45
CA CYS A 225 21.13 4.31 35.62
C CYS A 225 19.89 5.12 35.17
N GLU A 226 18.78 5.04 35.93
CA GLU A 226 17.73 6.08 35.95
C GLU A 226 18.21 7.21 36.88
N ALA A 227 18.39 8.43 36.37
CA ALA A 227 18.76 9.54 37.24
C ALA A 227 17.63 9.81 38.26
N PRO A 228 17.90 9.87 39.58
CA PRO A 228 16.89 10.32 40.52
C PRO A 228 16.53 11.77 40.19
N MET A 229 15.23 12.05 40.05
CA MET A 229 14.68 13.40 40.01
C MET A 229 14.88 14.05 41.39
N SER A 230 16.09 14.49 41.71
CA SER A 230 16.34 15.28 42.91
C SER A 230 15.83 16.70 42.67
N LYS A 231 14.62 16.97 43.15
CA LYS A 231 14.30 18.27 43.74
C LYS A 231 15.09 18.35 45.05
N ASP A 232 16.26 18.97 45.06
CA ASP A 232 16.62 19.91 46.13
C ASP A 232 17.94 20.64 45.86
N ASP A 233 18.01 21.82 46.45
CA ASP A 233 19.09 22.79 46.45
C ASP A 233 20.39 22.27 47.09
N GLY A 234 21.53 22.81 46.63
CA GLY A 234 22.69 23.03 47.50
C GLY A 234 23.94 22.18 47.27
N LYS A 235 24.93 22.85 46.66
CA LYS A 235 26.39 22.76 46.90
C LYS A 235 27.06 21.38 47.06
N ASP A 236 27.73 21.01 45.96
CA ASP A 236 29.17 20.73 45.87
C ASP A 236 29.79 19.71 46.84
N ASP A 237 30.18 18.54 46.30
CA ASP A 237 31.53 18.04 46.59
C ASP A 237 32.04 17.03 45.53
N SER A 238 33.04 17.51 44.79
CA SER A 238 34.16 16.82 44.13
C SER A 238 34.30 15.29 44.32
N ARG A 239 33.74 14.46 43.42
CA ARG A 239 34.26 13.10 43.10
C ARG A 239 34.04 12.71 41.64
N ASP A 240 35.15 12.43 40.96
CA ASP A 240 35.32 11.66 39.71
C ASP A 240 34.42 12.03 38.51
N THR A 241 34.82 13.08 37.79
CA THR A 241 34.12 13.58 36.59
C THR A 241 34.49 12.88 35.27
N SER A 242 35.53 12.02 35.23
CA SER A 242 35.97 11.44 33.96
C SER A 242 35.02 10.38 33.38
N GLY A 243 34.18 9.75 34.20
CA GLY A 243 33.18 8.78 33.76
C GLY A 243 31.84 9.41 33.33
N LYS A 244 31.48 10.58 33.88
CA LYS A 244 30.21 11.27 33.59
C LYS A 244 30.22 11.97 32.23
N ASP A 245 31.39 12.41 31.74
CA ASP A 245 31.53 13.02 30.40
C ASP A 245 31.22 12.06 29.25
N ASN A 246 31.24 10.75 29.51
CA ASN A 246 30.99 9.72 28.50
C ASN A 246 29.55 9.23 28.44
N LEU A 247 28.65 9.78 29.26
CA LEU A 247 27.23 9.46 29.25
C LEU A 247 26.44 10.57 28.54
N ARG A 248 25.44 10.19 27.75
CA ARG A 248 24.48 11.09 27.11
C ARG A 248 23.09 10.75 27.62
N ARG A 249 22.24 11.76 27.79
CA ARG A 249 20.82 11.51 28.03
C ARG A 249 20.18 10.90 26.78
N PHE A 250 19.24 10.00 27.00
CA PHE A 250 18.39 9.48 25.92
C PHE A 250 17.16 10.37 25.78
N ASP A 251 17.40 11.59 25.31
CA ASP A 251 16.42 12.62 25.03
C ASP A 251 16.81 13.39 23.75
N ALA A 252 15.92 14.27 23.27
CA ALA A 252 16.10 15.08 22.07
C ALA A 252 16.51 14.25 20.84
N LEU A 253 15.80 13.14 20.61
CA LEU A 253 16.05 12.22 19.50
C LEU A 253 15.83 12.90 18.15
N ASP A 254 15.04 13.97 18.10
CA ASP A 254 14.86 14.86 16.94
C ASP A 254 16.18 15.46 16.44
N LEU A 255 17.15 15.66 17.33
CA LEU A 255 18.49 16.16 17.01
C LEU A 255 19.49 15.04 16.64
N THR A 256 19.00 13.81 16.45
CA THR A 256 19.84 12.63 16.16
C THR A 256 19.39 11.92 14.88
N SER A 257 20.09 10.86 14.48
CA SER A 257 19.62 9.99 13.40
C SER A 257 18.36 9.19 13.78
N LEU A 258 17.97 9.17 15.07
CA LEU A 258 16.79 8.50 15.59
C LEU A 258 15.53 9.40 15.57
N SER A 259 15.54 10.46 14.77
CA SER A 259 14.45 11.45 14.73
C SER A 259 13.08 10.82 14.44
N ILE A 260 12.99 9.72 13.68
CA ILE A 260 11.74 8.99 13.44
C ILE A 260 11.03 8.52 14.72
N PHE A 261 11.78 8.31 15.81
CA PHE A 261 11.29 7.87 17.12
C PHE A 261 11.15 9.01 18.15
N SER A 262 11.40 10.26 17.74
CA SER A 262 11.29 11.41 18.63
C SER A 262 9.83 11.80 18.89
N HIS A 263 9.60 12.50 19.99
CA HIS A 263 8.30 13.09 20.30
C HIS A 263 7.85 14.07 19.21
N ASP A 264 8.75 14.92 18.73
CA ASP A 264 8.45 15.92 17.70
C ASP A 264 8.05 15.28 16.36
N TYR A 265 8.69 14.16 16.00
CA TYR A 265 8.36 13.45 14.77
C TYR A 265 7.08 12.61 14.88
N ARG A 266 6.63 12.30 16.11
CA ARG A 266 5.38 11.56 16.33
C ARG A 266 4.17 12.20 15.65
N TYR A 267 4.14 13.53 15.59
CA TYR A 267 3.09 14.26 14.88
C TYR A 267 3.14 14.10 13.37
N ARG A 268 4.32 13.83 12.80
CA ARG A 268 4.56 13.69 11.35
C ARG A 268 4.66 12.25 10.86
N ILE A 269 4.63 11.27 11.78
CA ILE A 269 4.77 9.85 11.45
C ILE A 269 3.78 9.37 10.37
N HIS A 270 2.56 9.91 10.38
CA HIS A 270 1.55 9.59 9.38
C HIS A 270 1.96 10.04 7.97
N GLN A 271 2.51 11.24 7.81
CA GLN A 271 2.99 11.75 6.53
C GLN A 271 4.12 10.89 5.98
N ASN A 272 5.00 10.40 6.85
CA ASN A 272 6.08 9.51 6.45
C ASN A 272 5.58 8.11 6.05
N ILE A 273 4.58 7.59 6.76
CA ILE A 273 3.90 6.35 6.40
C ILE A 273 3.19 6.50 5.05
N SER A 274 2.46 7.59 4.82
CA SER A 274 1.78 7.88 3.56
C SER A 274 2.79 8.06 2.41
N TYR A 275 3.93 8.74 2.67
CA TYR A 275 5.05 8.81 1.73
C TYR A 275 5.56 7.40 1.35
N MET A 276 5.86 6.55 2.33
CA MET A 276 6.36 5.20 2.06
C MET A 276 5.33 4.34 1.31
N ALA A 277 4.05 4.47 1.63
CA ALA A 277 3.00 3.80 0.87
C ALA A 277 3.02 4.26 -0.61
N SER A 278 3.14 5.58 -0.82
CA SER A 278 3.15 6.20 -2.15
C SER A 278 4.32 5.80 -3.05
N LEU A 279 5.35 5.10 -2.53
CA LEU A 279 6.43 4.51 -3.34
C LEU A 279 5.93 3.35 -4.24
N GLY A 280 4.69 2.90 -4.03
CA GLY A 280 3.97 2.04 -4.97
C GLY A 280 4.12 0.55 -4.70
N LEU A 281 3.57 -0.25 -5.63
CA LEU A 281 3.41 -1.69 -5.45
C LEU A 281 4.73 -2.46 -5.34
N GLU A 282 5.79 -1.97 -5.99
CA GLU A 282 7.12 -2.58 -5.96
C GLU A 282 7.74 -2.49 -4.58
N PHE A 283 7.85 -1.28 -4.05
CA PHE A 283 8.33 -1.02 -2.70
C PHE A 283 7.54 -1.84 -1.66
N MET A 284 6.21 -1.86 -1.76
CA MET A 284 5.37 -2.64 -0.83
C MET A 284 5.63 -4.15 -0.91
N CYS A 285 5.90 -4.68 -2.11
CA CYS A 285 6.25 -6.10 -2.25
C CYS A 285 7.58 -6.42 -1.61
N ASP A 286 8.59 -5.57 -1.82
CA ASP A 286 9.91 -5.76 -1.27
C ASP A 286 9.87 -5.64 0.26
N LEU A 287 9.14 -4.67 0.79
CA LEU A 287 8.95 -4.48 2.22
C LEU A 287 8.30 -5.69 2.90
N ILE A 288 7.25 -6.27 2.30
CA ILE A 288 6.54 -7.42 2.86
C ILE A 288 7.37 -8.71 2.75
N ARG A 289 8.17 -8.87 1.68
CA ARG A 289 9.00 -10.07 1.45
C ARG A 289 10.31 -10.08 2.22
N SER A 290 10.83 -8.91 2.54
CA SER A 290 12.10 -8.75 3.24
C SER A 290 12.05 -9.39 4.63
N ASP A 291 13.18 -9.92 5.07
CA ASP A 291 13.39 -10.28 6.47
C ASP A 291 13.41 -9.03 7.36
N PRO A 292 13.41 -9.17 8.70
CA PRO A 292 13.38 -8.01 9.60
C PRO A 292 14.53 -7.02 9.42
N GLU A 293 15.72 -7.48 9.04
CA GLU A 293 16.91 -6.62 8.90
C GLU A 293 16.84 -5.79 7.62
N GLU A 294 16.58 -6.43 6.47
CA GLU A 294 16.43 -5.73 5.20
C GLU A 294 15.20 -4.82 5.21
N ARG A 295 14.11 -5.24 5.88
CA ARG A 295 12.93 -4.38 6.07
C ARG A 295 13.26 -3.13 6.87
N SER A 296 14.00 -3.26 7.97
CA SER A 296 14.47 -2.12 8.76
C SER A 296 15.30 -1.17 7.90
N LYS A 297 16.23 -1.70 7.10
CA LYS A 297 17.04 -0.91 6.17
C LYS A 297 16.20 -0.19 5.12
N LEU A 298 15.19 -0.84 4.54
CA LEU A 298 14.27 -0.23 3.57
C LEU A 298 13.51 0.95 4.20
N LEU A 299 12.96 0.79 5.40
CA LEU A 299 12.26 1.87 6.12
C LEU A 299 13.21 3.03 6.43
N ARG A 300 14.40 2.73 6.96
CA ARG A 300 15.41 3.74 7.32
C ARG A 300 16.01 4.48 6.12
N SER A 301 15.99 3.88 4.93
CA SER A 301 16.49 4.50 3.69
C SER A 301 15.43 5.36 2.98
N ASN A 302 14.19 5.37 3.49
CA ASN A 302 13.04 6.10 2.94
C ASN A 302 12.40 7.03 4.00
N SER A 303 13.11 7.30 5.10
CA SER A 303 12.62 8.11 6.21
C SER A 303 13.76 8.94 6.82
N PRO A 304 13.51 10.16 7.32
CA PRO A 304 12.27 10.91 7.21
C PRO A 304 12.14 11.60 5.84
N ASN A 305 11.03 11.39 5.14
CA ASN A 305 10.69 12.11 3.91
C ASN A 305 9.17 12.39 3.87
N PHE A 306 8.77 13.43 3.15
CA PHE A 306 7.39 13.89 3.01
C PHE A 306 7.13 14.41 1.59
N ARG A 307 5.92 14.20 1.09
CA ARG A 307 5.42 14.79 -0.16
C ARG A 307 3.90 14.77 -0.18
N ASP A 308 3.31 15.52 -1.09
CA ASP A 308 1.89 15.45 -1.38
C ASP A 308 1.52 14.04 -1.86
N SER A 309 0.62 13.39 -1.13
CA SER A 309 0.16 12.01 -1.36
C SER A 309 -1.32 11.96 -1.75
N LEU A 310 -1.85 10.75 -2.00
CA LEU A 310 -3.28 10.54 -2.26
C LEU A 310 -4.15 11.03 -1.07
N GLU A 311 -3.66 10.88 0.16
CA GLU A 311 -4.28 11.48 1.36
C GLU A 311 -4.41 13.01 1.24
N ASP A 312 -3.36 13.69 0.77
CA ASP A 312 -3.36 15.15 0.62
C ASP A 312 -4.25 15.60 -0.53
N ALA A 313 -4.22 14.89 -1.65
CA ALA A 313 -5.06 15.16 -2.81
C ALA A 313 -6.55 15.09 -2.47
N LEU A 314 -6.97 14.13 -1.63
CA LEU A 314 -8.37 14.01 -1.21
C LEU A 314 -8.89 15.18 -0.36
N LYS A 315 -8.02 16.02 0.19
CA LYS A 315 -8.44 17.25 0.89
C LYS A 315 -9.14 18.23 -0.05
N PHE A 316 -8.86 18.15 -1.34
CA PHE A 316 -9.46 18.96 -2.40
C PHE A 316 -10.78 18.41 -2.93
N SER A 317 -11.33 17.35 -2.33
CA SER A 317 -12.67 16.88 -2.65
C SER A 317 -13.70 18.01 -2.52
N PRO A 318 -14.57 18.22 -3.53
CA PRO A 318 -15.67 19.15 -3.40
C PRO A 318 -16.71 18.64 -2.38
N PRO A 319 -17.50 19.55 -1.80
CA PRO A 319 -18.69 19.16 -1.04
C PRO A 319 -19.65 18.38 -1.95
N SER A 320 -20.37 17.43 -1.36
CA SER A 320 -21.38 16.65 -2.07
C SER A 320 -22.69 17.44 -2.12
N ASP A 321 -23.08 17.90 -3.30
CA ASP A 321 -24.37 18.58 -3.52
C ASP A 321 -25.59 17.63 -3.62
N ARG A 322 -25.40 16.33 -3.37
CA ARG A 322 -26.32 15.28 -3.84
C ARG A 322 -27.36 14.81 -2.83
N ASN A 323 -28.63 14.91 -3.26
CA ASN A 323 -29.79 14.05 -2.97
C ASN A 323 -29.88 12.88 -3.98
N GLU A 324 -28.78 12.46 -4.59
CA GLU A 324 -28.83 11.42 -5.62
C GLU A 324 -29.00 10.06 -4.95
N ASP A 325 -30.24 9.59 -4.98
CA ASP A 325 -30.57 8.19 -5.07
C ASP A 325 -29.73 7.62 -6.23
N ASP A 326 -28.55 7.05 -5.91
CA ASP A 326 -27.95 6.04 -6.77
C ASP A 326 -29.08 5.03 -6.99
N GLU A 327 -29.65 5.04 -8.21
CA GLU A 327 -30.70 4.12 -8.61
C GLU A 327 -30.31 2.75 -8.08
N GLU A 328 -31.26 2.09 -7.38
CA GLU A 328 -31.16 0.70 -6.94
C GLU A 328 -31.04 -0.20 -8.17
N SER A 329 -29.95 -0.08 -8.92
CA SER A 329 -29.51 -1.04 -9.90
C SER A 329 -29.36 -2.32 -9.10
N GLU A 330 -30.08 -3.34 -9.53
CA GLU A 330 -29.95 -4.69 -9.00
C GLU A 330 -28.46 -4.96 -8.80
N TRP A 331 -28.02 -5.01 -7.53
CA TRP A 331 -26.60 -5.04 -7.15
C TRP A 331 -25.99 -6.38 -7.57
N GLU A 332 -25.83 -6.56 -8.86
CA GLU A 332 -25.24 -7.71 -9.48
C GLU A 332 -23.80 -7.79 -9.01
N ASN A 333 -23.31 -9.01 -8.79
CA ASN A 333 -21.91 -9.24 -8.46
C ASN A 333 -21.00 -8.99 -9.68
N ASP A 334 -21.34 -8.04 -10.55
CA ASP A 334 -20.50 -7.59 -11.65
C ASP A 334 -19.30 -6.84 -11.05
N PRO A 335 -18.06 -7.25 -11.35
CA PRO A 335 -16.90 -6.49 -10.94
C PRO A 335 -16.91 -5.07 -11.52
N SER A 336 -17.55 -4.77 -12.65
CA SER A 336 -17.48 -3.46 -13.34
C SER A 336 -18.20 -2.30 -12.64
N CYS A 337 -19.07 -2.61 -11.67
CA CYS A 337 -19.86 -1.67 -10.92
C CYS A 337 -19.46 -1.62 -9.43
N ASN A 338 -20.06 -0.70 -8.69
CA ASN A 338 -19.98 -0.70 -7.23
C ASN A 338 -20.63 -1.96 -6.64
N ASN A 339 -20.26 -2.30 -5.40
CA ASN A 339 -20.87 -3.41 -4.67
C ASN A 339 -21.94 -2.91 -3.69
N LEU A 340 -22.65 -3.83 -3.03
CA LEU A 340 -23.63 -3.52 -1.99
C LEU A 340 -23.04 -2.77 -0.77
N GLY A 341 -21.74 -2.88 -0.54
CA GLY A 341 -21.09 -2.21 0.59
C GLY A 341 -20.99 -0.70 0.41
N TRP A 342 -20.69 -0.22 -0.80
CA TRP A 342 -20.60 1.21 -1.10
C TRP A 342 -21.84 2.02 -0.70
N PRO A 343 -23.06 1.74 -1.21
CA PRO A 343 -24.27 2.50 -0.85
C PRO A 343 -24.65 2.29 0.62
N ARG A 344 -24.32 1.13 1.21
CA ARG A 344 -24.71 0.78 2.58
C ARG A 344 -23.84 1.48 3.64
N PHE A 345 -22.56 1.65 3.37
CA PHE A 345 -21.58 2.14 4.35
C PHE A 345 -20.82 3.40 3.90
N GLY A 346 -20.57 3.59 2.60
CA GLY A 346 -19.73 4.67 2.07
C GLY A 346 -20.43 6.02 1.98
N MET A 347 -21.69 6.05 1.52
CA MET A 347 -22.33 7.30 1.12
C MET A 347 -22.95 8.13 2.27
N ARG A 348 -23.28 7.50 3.40
CA ARG A 348 -24.30 8.05 4.32
C ARG A 348 -23.83 9.10 5.33
N SER A 349 -22.59 9.62 5.30
CA SER A 349 -22.11 10.35 6.49
C SER A 349 -21.14 11.53 6.36
N GLN A 350 -20.67 11.97 5.19
CA GLN A 350 -19.55 12.93 5.19
C GLN A 350 -19.71 14.23 4.39
N GLY A 351 -20.76 14.44 3.61
CA GLY A 351 -20.97 15.72 2.91
C GLY A 351 -19.88 16.10 1.89
N TRP A 352 -18.99 15.16 1.56
CA TRP A 352 -17.92 15.28 0.56
C TRP A 352 -18.14 14.25 -0.53
N LEU A 353 -17.84 14.60 -1.79
CA LEU A 353 -17.99 13.69 -2.92
C LEU A 353 -17.03 12.49 -2.82
N TYR A 354 -15.78 12.75 -2.43
CA TYR A 354 -14.76 11.73 -2.17
C TYR A 354 -14.45 11.69 -0.68
N LEU A 355 -14.35 10.47 -0.13
CA LEU A 355 -14.11 10.26 1.29
C LEU A 355 -12.62 10.41 1.60
N ARG A 356 -12.28 11.37 2.46
CA ARG A 356 -10.89 11.65 2.83
C ARG A 356 -10.22 10.45 3.51
N ILE A 357 -8.91 10.33 3.32
CA ILE A 357 -8.08 9.53 4.22
C ILE A 357 -7.80 10.39 5.43
N ASP A 358 -8.11 9.84 6.59
CA ASP A 358 -7.80 10.50 7.84
C ASP A 358 -6.89 9.56 8.63
N THR A 359 -5.59 9.77 8.46
CA THR A 359 -4.56 9.00 9.18
C THR A 359 -4.63 9.15 10.70
N TRP A 360 -5.48 10.04 11.22
CA TRP A 360 -5.63 10.30 12.66
C TRP A 360 -6.73 9.44 13.31
N GLY A 361 -7.25 8.43 12.61
CA GLY A 361 -8.19 7.47 13.21
C GLY A 361 -9.67 7.82 13.08
N TYR A 362 -10.08 8.57 12.05
CA TYR A 362 -11.49 8.96 11.90
C TYR A 362 -12.36 7.93 11.14
N HIS A 363 -13.60 8.31 10.82
CA HIS A 363 -14.80 7.44 10.79
C HIS A 363 -14.72 6.20 9.88
N MET A 364 -14.01 6.25 8.75
CA MET A 364 -14.04 5.16 7.76
C MET A 364 -12.96 4.10 7.95
N LEU A 365 -11.94 4.34 8.79
CA LEU A 365 -10.79 3.44 8.90
C LEU A 365 -11.19 2.00 9.25
N PRO A 366 -12.07 1.75 10.24
CA PRO A 366 -12.51 0.39 10.55
C PRO A 366 -13.22 -0.30 9.38
N LEU A 367 -13.97 0.43 8.55
CA LEU A 367 -14.70 -0.13 7.41
C LEU A 367 -13.76 -0.47 6.25
N ARG A 368 -12.83 0.44 5.94
CA ARG A 368 -11.79 0.28 4.91
C ARG A 368 -10.86 -0.90 5.20
N GLU A 369 -10.49 -1.07 6.47
CA GLU A 369 -9.68 -2.20 6.93
C GLU A 369 -10.40 -3.55 6.71
N LEU A 370 -11.73 -3.56 6.79
CA LEU A 370 -12.56 -4.73 6.50
C LEU A 370 -12.91 -4.88 5.02
N GLY A 371 -12.54 -3.94 4.14
CA GLY A 371 -12.72 -4.07 2.69
C GLY A 371 -14.17 -4.00 2.20
N TYR A 372 -15.01 -3.19 2.86
CA TYR A 372 -16.46 -3.18 2.60
C TYR A 372 -16.85 -2.96 1.13
N VAL A 373 -16.00 -2.30 0.33
CA VAL A 373 -16.20 -2.05 -1.12
C VAL A 373 -15.83 -3.22 -2.04
N PHE A 374 -15.22 -4.29 -1.52
CA PHE A 374 -14.73 -5.40 -2.36
C PHE A 374 -15.69 -6.59 -2.43
N TRP A 375 -16.49 -6.78 -1.38
CA TRP A 375 -17.26 -8.01 -1.17
C TRP A 375 -18.56 -8.08 -1.98
N ASP A 376 -18.87 -9.27 -2.48
CA ASP A 376 -20.11 -9.57 -3.17
C ASP A 376 -21.32 -9.50 -2.23
N SER A 377 -22.50 -9.29 -2.81
CA SER A 377 -23.77 -9.14 -2.08
C SER A 377 -24.06 -10.33 -1.15
N SER A 378 -23.71 -11.56 -1.56
CA SER A 378 -23.87 -12.76 -0.74
C SER A 378 -23.00 -12.73 0.53
N ARG A 379 -21.74 -12.31 0.40
CA ARG A 379 -20.82 -12.16 1.54
C ARG A 379 -21.24 -11.02 2.45
N MET A 380 -21.65 -9.90 1.87
CA MET A 380 -22.13 -8.72 2.61
C MET A 380 -23.38 -9.03 3.44
N ASN A 381 -24.24 -9.94 2.98
CA ASN A 381 -25.42 -10.38 3.70
C ASN A 381 -25.17 -11.54 4.68
N HIS A 382 -23.96 -12.12 4.68
CA HIS A 382 -23.60 -13.13 5.67
C HIS A 382 -23.55 -12.51 7.07
N MET A 383 -24.28 -13.08 8.03
CA MET A 383 -24.47 -12.53 9.38
C MET A 383 -23.15 -12.10 10.05
N ALA A 384 -22.16 -13.01 10.09
CA ALA A 384 -20.86 -12.71 10.71
C ALA A 384 -20.09 -11.55 10.04
N VAL A 385 -20.29 -11.32 8.74
CA VAL A 385 -19.64 -10.23 8.00
C VAL A 385 -20.38 -8.93 8.23
N CYS A 386 -21.70 -8.98 8.07
CA CYS A 386 -22.62 -7.88 8.30
C CYS A 386 -22.45 -7.29 9.72
N ASP A 387 -22.41 -8.14 10.75
CA ASP A 387 -22.26 -7.73 12.15
C ASP A 387 -20.92 -7.02 12.39
N LYS A 388 -19.82 -7.52 11.78
CA LYS A 388 -18.50 -6.88 11.88
C LYS A 388 -18.48 -5.52 11.21
N LEU A 389 -19.06 -5.40 10.02
CA LEU A 389 -19.13 -4.12 9.29
C LEU A 389 -19.97 -3.10 10.06
N PHE A 390 -21.11 -3.50 10.63
CA PHE A 390 -21.89 -2.62 11.49
C PHE A 390 -21.18 -2.26 12.79
N ALA A 391 -20.46 -3.21 13.41
CA ALA A 391 -19.66 -2.93 14.60
C ALA A 391 -18.51 -1.96 14.30
N ALA A 392 -17.88 -2.11 13.13
CA ALA A 392 -16.85 -1.20 12.63
C ALA A 392 -17.40 0.21 12.38
N GLN A 393 -18.56 0.32 11.73
CA GLN A 393 -19.25 1.59 11.51
C GLN A 393 -19.63 2.30 12.83
N LYS A 394 -20.05 1.53 13.83
CA LYS A 394 -20.44 2.04 15.16
C LYS A 394 -19.27 2.19 16.15
N MET A 395 -18.03 2.03 15.69
CA MET A 395 -16.86 2.11 16.57
C MET A 395 -16.69 3.54 17.13
N SER A 396 -16.62 3.65 18.47
CA SER A 396 -16.47 4.94 19.14
C SER A 396 -15.15 5.63 18.74
N SER A 397 -15.12 6.96 18.85
CA SER A 397 -13.93 7.76 18.52
C SER A 397 -12.72 7.32 19.34
N GLU A 398 -12.90 7.04 20.63
CA GLU A 398 -11.83 6.60 21.54
C GLU A 398 -11.27 5.24 21.13
N LYS A 399 -12.13 4.29 20.74
CA LYS A 399 -11.70 2.97 20.26
C LYS A 399 -10.93 3.08 18.95
N ARG A 400 -11.34 3.98 18.06
CA ARG A 400 -10.65 4.23 16.80
C ARG A 400 -9.27 4.86 17.03
N LYS A 401 -9.20 5.93 17.84
CA LYS A 401 -7.93 6.57 18.21
C LYS A 401 -6.95 5.58 18.85
N LYS A 402 -7.39 4.83 19.86
CA LYS A 402 -6.56 3.81 20.51
C LYS A 402 -5.99 2.77 19.54
N ARG A 403 -6.72 2.45 18.46
CA ARG A 403 -6.32 1.41 17.50
C ARG A 403 -5.46 1.95 16.36
N PHE A 404 -5.75 3.13 15.85
CA PHE A 404 -5.16 3.65 14.61
C PHE A 404 -4.28 4.89 14.83
N ASP A 405 -4.53 5.68 15.87
CA ASP A 405 -3.75 6.89 16.15
C ASP A 405 -2.44 6.52 16.87
N ARG A 406 -1.32 6.68 16.16
CA ARG A 406 0.01 6.44 16.73
C ARG A 406 0.50 7.58 17.61
N ARG A 407 -0.09 8.77 17.53
CA ARG A 407 0.32 9.96 18.30
C ARG A 407 0.08 9.79 19.80
N ASP A 408 -0.99 9.07 20.15
CA ASP A 408 -1.38 8.82 21.54
C ASP A 408 -0.55 7.71 22.20
N LYS A 409 0.30 6.99 21.45
CA LYS A 409 1.21 6.01 22.04
C LYS A 409 2.36 6.71 22.76
N GLU A 410 2.79 6.12 23.87
CA GLU A 410 3.92 6.60 24.65
C GLU A 410 5.22 6.57 23.82
N THR A 411 5.95 7.69 23.77
CA THR A 411 7.19 7.82 22.99
C THR A 411 8.39 7.23 23.74
N LEU A 412 9.45 6.86 23.01
CA LEU A 412 10.68 6.36 23.64
C LEU A 412 11.30 7.37 24.62
N GLU A 413 11.28 8.65 24.28
CA GLU A 413 11.80 9.73 25.16
C GLU A 413 11.02 9.84 26.47
N HIS A 414 9.72 9.55 26.44
CA HIS A 414 8.91 9.48 27.65
C HIS A 414 9.19 8.18 28.43
N ARG A 415 9.23 7.03 27.73
CA ARG A 415 9.50 5.71 28.31
C ARG A 415 10.84 5.65 29.04
N PHE A 416 11.87 6.32 28.51
CA PHE A 416 13.23 6.35 29.04
C PHE A 416 13.61 7.72 29.60
N LYS A 417 12.64 8.49 30.10
CA LYS A 417 12.89 9.83 30.62
C LYS A 417 13.93 9.81 31.74
N GLY A 418 15.01 10.57 31.56
CA GLY A 418 16.12 10.64 32.54
C GLY A 418 17.11 9.48 32.45
N ALA A 419 16.96 8.59 31.47
CA ALA A 419 17.94 7.56 31.17
C ALA A 419 19.26 8.13 30.68
N MET A 420 20.37 7.50 31.11
CA MET A 420 21.72 7.81 30.66
C MET A 420 22.32 6.60 29.93
N ILE A 421 22.87 6.84 28.73
CA ILE A 421 23.49 5.83 27.87
C ILE A 421 24.93 6.25 27.53
N PRO A 422 25.91 5.33 27.50
CA PRO A 422 27.25 5.64 27.02
C PRO A 422 27.26 6.20 25.59
N ARG A 423 28.09 7.21 25.32
CA ARG A 423 28.18 7.84 23.99
C ARG A 423 28.51 6.85 22.87
N SER A 424 29.32 5.84 23.14
CA SER A 424 29.64 4.77 22.19
C SER A 424 28.41 3.93 21.84
N GLU A 425 27.59 3.58 22.83
CA GLU A 425 26.34 2.84 22.63
C GLU A 425 25.30 3.71 21.92
N MET A 426 25.20 5.00 22.26
CA MET A 426 24.32 5.92 21.53
C MET A 426 24.68 5.97 20.04
N LYS A 427 25.97 6.09 19.69
CA LYS A 427 26.41 6.05 18.29
C LYS A 427 26.11 4.71 17.61
N ARG A 428 26.22 3.60 18.35
CA ARG A 428 25.84 2.27 17.84
C ARG A 428 24.34 2.21 17.54
N LEU A 429 23.48 2.65 18.47
CA LEU A 429 22.03 2.72 18.27
C LEU A 429 21.65 3.64 17.10
N GLU A 430 22.28 4.81 17.01
CA GLU A 430 22.11 5.75 15.89
C GLU A 430 22.48 5.11 14.53
N SER A 431 23.48 4.22 14.51
CA SER A 431 23.88 3.48 13.31
C SER A 431 23.00 2.27 13.00
N GLU A 432 22.43 1.62 14.02
CA GLU A 432 21.59 0.41 13.88
C GLU A 432 20.11 0.74 13.61
N PHE A 433 19.61 1.86 14.11
CA PHE A 433 18.19 2.22 14.04
C PHE A 433 17.93 3.58 13.38
N GLY A 434 18.91 4.47 13.32
CA GLY A 434 18.72 5.80 12.75
C GLY A 434 18.63 5.83 11.24
N TYR A 435 18.12 6.91 10.65
CA TYR A 435 17.96 6.99 9.20
C TYR A 435 19.28 6.77 8.43
N ILE A 436 19.16 6.19 7.23
CA ILE A 436 20.30 5.94 6.34
C ILE A 436 20.33 7.06 5.30
N LYS A 437 21.36 7.91 5.36
CA LYS A 437 21.60 8.91 4.31
C LYS A 437 21.92 8.18 3.01
N ARG A 438 21.11 8.40 1.97
CA ARG A 438 21.46 7.95 0.62
C ARG A 438 22.65 8.76 0.11
N PRO A 439 23.64 8.12 -0.53
CA PRO A 439 24.69 8.86 -1.22
C PRO A 439 24.04 9.72 -2.32
N MET A 440 24.41 11.01 -2.39
CA MET A 440 24.01 11.83 -3.53
C MET A 440 24.73 11.28 -4.76
N GLU A 441 23.98 10.93 -5.80
CA GLU A 441 24.58 10.68 -7.11
C GLU A 441 25.16 12.01 -7.59
N GLU A 442 26.49 12.13 -7.62
CA GLU A 442 27.18 13.25 -8.24
C GLU A 442 26.81 13.25 -9.73
N SER A 443 26.05 14.26 -10.15
CA SER A 443 25.60 14.45 -11.54
C SER A 443 26.66 15.10 -12.41
#